data_AF-A0A3G3JW64-F1
#
_entry.id   AF-A0A3G3JW64-F1
#
_cell.length_a   1.000
_cell.length_b   1.000
_cell.length_c   1.000
_cell.angle_alpha   90.00
_cell.angle_beta   90.00
_cell.angle_gamma   90.00
#
_symmetry.space_group_name_H-M   'P 1'
#
loop_
_entity.id
_entity.type
_entity.pdbx_description
1 polymer ?
#
loop_
_entity_poly.entity_id
_entity_poly.type
_entity_poly.pdbx_seq_one_letter_code
_entity_poly.pdbx_strand_id
1 'polypeptide(L)'
;MADKIDLPPADTVRRHFGLLQLCDDISLYVCLNNPGATKTEEHPWYVDGFRKSEGLGPAGQGKLVACWVSEAEVGFDPMPFVGGFTAKLRQKVVPKELIKQEGLQEAYWRAAWWEQEIGFVGK
;
A
#
# COMPACT_ATOMS: atom_id res chain seq x y z
N MET A 1 -26.37 -28.36 16.89
CA MET A 1 -26.27 -28.42 15.43
C MET A 1 -25.37 -27.27 15.02
N ALA A 2 -24.17 -27.55 14.49
CA ALA A 2 -23.32 -26.48 13.98
C ALA A 2 -23.89 -26.07 12.62
N ASP A 3 -24.23 -24.79 12.46
CA ASP A 3 -24.61 -24.24 11.16
C ASP A 3 -23.49 -24.53 10.17
N LYS A 4 -23.84 -25.23 9.09
CA LYS A 4 -22.93 -25.52 8.00
C LYS A 4 -22.66 -24.19 7.31
N ILE A 5 -21.52 -23.57 7.60
CA ILE A 5 -21.08 -22.37 6.87
C ILE A 5 -20.92 -22.78 5.41
N ASP A 6 -21.74 -22.18 4.54
CA ASP A 6 -21.62 -22.34 3.10
C ASP A 6 -20.37 -21.56 2.65
N LEU A 7 -19.29 -22.31 2.40
CA LEU A 7 -18.03 -21.71 1.99
C LEU A 7 -18.05 -21.46 0.48
N PRO A 8 -17.59 -20.29 0.03
CA PRO A 8 -17.50 -20.02 -1.40
C PRO A 8 -16.52 -20.99 -2.08
N PRO A 9 -16.61 -21.15 -3.41
CA PRO A 9 -15.69 -21.99 -4.17
C PRO A 9 -14.23 -21.67 -3.87
N ALA A 10 -13.37 -22.69 -3.86
CA ALA A 10 -11.96 -22.53 -3.50
C ALA A 10 -11.22 -21.48 -4.35
N ASP A 11 -11.59 -21.34 -5.63
CA ASP A 11 -11.00 -20.34 -6.52
C ASP A 11 -11.42 -18.92 -6.14
N THR A 12 -12.65 -18.72 -5.65
CA THR A 12 -13.12 -17.44 -5.10
C THR A 12 -12.32 -17.06 -3.86
N VAL A 13 -12.12 -18.02 -2.94
CA VAL A 13 -11.31 -17.79 -1.73
C VAL A 13 -9.87 -17.41 -2.11
N ARG A 14 -9.25 -18.16 -3.03
CA ARG A 14 -7.88 -17.86 -3.50
C ARG A 14 -7.77 -16.48 -4.12
N ARG A 15 -8.75 -16.09 -4.95
CA ARG A 15 -8.79 -14.76 -5.57
C ARG A 15 -8.91 -13.65 -4.53
N HIS A 16 -9.84 -13.78 -3.57
CA HIS A 16 -10.00 -12.79 -2.50
C HIS A 16 -8.77 -12.69 -1.62
N PHE A 17 -8.12 -13.82 -1.31
CA PHE A 17 -6.87 -13.82 -0.59
C PHE A 17 -5.78 -13.06 -1.35
N GLY A 18 -5.63 -13.28 -2.66
CA GLY A 18 -4.69 -12.52 -3.49
C GLY A 18 -4.97 -11.01 -3.50
N LEU A 19 -6.24 -10.61 -3.55
CA LEU A 19 -6.61 -9.19 -3.45
C LEU A 19 -6.25 -8.58 -2.09
N LEU A 20 -6.44 -9.31 -0.99
CA LEU A 20 -6.02 -8.84 0.34
C LEU A 20 -4.50 -8.68 0.43
N GLN A 21 -3.75 -9.65 -0.10
CA GLN A 21 -2.29 -9.55 -0.15
C GLN A 21 -1.82 -8.36 -1.00
N LEU A 22 -2.50 -8.07 -2.12
CA LEU A 22 -2.22 -6.89 -2.93
C LEU A 22 -2.50 -5.60 -2.15
N CYS A 23 -3.58 -5.54 -1.38
CA CYS A 23 -3.87 -4.39 -0.51
C CYS A 23 -2.77 -4.19 0.55
N ASP A 24 -2.31 -5.29 1.17
CA ASP A 24 -1.18 -5.25 2.12
C ASP A 24 0.09 -4.70 1.44
N ASP A 25 0.40 -5.21 0.24
CA ASP A 25 1.55 -4.78 -0.56
C ASP A 25 1.47 -3.29 -0.96
N ILE A 26 0.30 -2.80 -1.36
CA ILE A 26 0.08 -1.38 -1.69
C ILE A 26 0.26 -0.51 -0.44
N SER A 27 -0.28 -0.93 0.71
CA SER A 27 -0.13 -0.18 1.96
C SER A 27 1.33 -0.08 2.40
N LEU A 28 2.10 -1.17 2.25
CA LEU A 28 3.53 -1.19 2.54
C LEU A 28 4.32 -0.36 1.54
N TYR A 29 3.97 -0.40 0.25
CA TYR A 29 4.59 0.46 -0.76
C TYR A 29 4.49 1.93 -0.38
N VAL A 30 3.31 2.39 0.05
CA VAL A 30 3.11 3.78 0.49
C VAL A 30 3.96 4.09 1.73
N CYS A 31 4.03 3.18 2.69
CA CYS A 31 4.71 3.42 3.96
C CYS A 31 6.24 3.26 3.93
N LEU A 32 6.77 2.48 2.98
CA LEU A 32 8.21 2.17 2.88
C LEU A 32 8.97 3.07 1.92
N ASN A 33 8.25 3.80 1.06
CA ASN A 33 8.85 4.73 0.10
C ASN A 33 8.60 6.17 0.55
N ASN A 34 9.58 7.04 0.31
CA ASN A 34 9.33 8.48 0.47
C ASN A 34 8.30 8.93 -0.57
N PRO A 35 7.36 9.80 -0.22
CA PRO A 35 6.45 10.37 -1.21
C PRO A 35 7.25 11.09 -2.31
N GLY A 36 6.87 10.88 -3.57
CA GLY A 36 7.59 11.45 -4.73
C GLY A 36 8.88 10.72 -5.12
N ALA A 37 9.23 9.60 -4.48
CA ALA A 37 10.44 8.83 -4.81
C ALA A 37 10.42 8.36 -6.28
N THR A 38 11.56 8.51 -6.96
CA THR A 38 11.75 7.92 -8.28
C THR A 38 11.85 6.40 -8.18
N LYS A 39 11.63 5.70 -9.29
CA LYS A 39 11.61 4.23 -9.31
C LYS A 39 12.91 3.57 -8.83
N THR A 40 14.04 4.25 -9.00
CA THR A 40 15.36 3.81 -8.53
C THR A 40 15.62 4.08 -7.04
N GLU A 41 14.86 4.98 -6.43
CA GLU A 41 14.92 5.31 -5.01
C GLU A 41 13.95 4.49 -4.17
N GLU A 42 13.02 3.77 -4.82
CA GLU A 42 12.08 2.91 -4.15
C GLU A 42 12.75 1.76 -3.39
N HIS A 43 12.05 1.30 -2.36
CA HIS A 43 12.41 0.11 -1.62
C HIS A 43 12.58 -1.07 -2.60
N PRO A 44 13.66 -1.87 -2.50
CA PRO A 44 13.99 -2.93 -3.47
C PRO A 44 12.89 -3.97 -3.73
N TRP A 45 11.89 -4.06 -2.86
CA TRP A 45 10.76 -4.96 -3.03
C TRP A 45 9.83 -4.57 -4.19
N TYR A 46 9.80 -3.29 -4.56
CA TYR A 46 8.78 -2.74 -5.44
C TYR A 46 9.32 -2.18 -6.76
N VAL A 47 10.64 -2.12 -6.92
CA VAL A 47 11.31 -1.67 -8.16
C VAL A 47 10.78 -2.45 -9.38
N ASP A 48 10.56 -3.76 -9.23
CA ASP A 48 10.02 -4.62 -10.30
C ASP A 48 8.50 -4.80 -10.23
N GLY A 49 7.78 -4.04 -9.40
CA GLY A 49 6.34 -4.18 -9.17
C GLY A 49 5.94 -5.22 -8.12
N PHE A 50 4.63 -5.35 -7.86
CA PHE A 50 4.07 -6.17 -6.78
C PHE A 50 4.15 -7.67 -7.06
N ARG A 51 4.66 -8.44 -6.10
CA ARG A 51 4.79 -9.90 -6.26
C ARG A 51 3.41 -10.56 -6.27
N LYS A 52 3.22 -11.60 -7.09
CA LYS A 52 1.95 -12.36 -7.14
C LYS A 52 0.73 -11.50 -7.51
N SER A 53 0.97 -10.37 -8.18
CA SER A 53 -0.10 -9.51 -8.68
C SER A 53 -0.57 -9.90 -10.08
N GLU A 54 0.08 -10.88 -10.70
CA GLU A 54 -0.30 -11.42 -12.00
C GLU A 54 -1.75 -11.95 -11.93
N GLY A 55 -2.59 -11.50 -12.87
CA GLY A 55 -4.00 -11.89 -12.90
C GLY A 55 -4.92 -11.08 -11.97
N LEU A 56 -4.38 -10.17 -11.13
CA LEU A 56 -5.19 -9.27 -10.29
C LEU A 56 -5.49 -7.93 -10.98
N GLY A 57 -4.73 -7.56 -12.02
CA GLY A 57 -4.97 -6.36 -12.81
C GLY A 57 -6.14 -6.46 -13.80
N PRO A 58 -6.53 -5.33 -14.44
CA PRO A 58 -7.50 -5.32 -15.53
C PRO A 58 -7.14 -6.33 -16.61
N ALA A 59 -8.13 -7.07 -17.10
CA ALA A 59 -7.97 -8.16 -18.07
C ALA A 59 -7.02 -9.31 -17.66
N GLY A 60 -6.55 -9.34 -16.40
CA GLY A 60 -5.68 -10.39 -15.88
C GLY A 60 -4.28 -10.42 -16.50
N GLN A 61 -3.85 -9.34 -17.16
CA GLN A 61 -2.58 -9.29 -17.87
C GLN A 61 -1.53 -8.48 -17.10
N GLY A 62 -0.33 -9.04 -17.03
CA GLY A 62 0.84 -8.36 -16.49
C GLY A 62 0.90 -8.31 -14.96
N LYS A 63 2.07 -7.90 -14.49
CA LYS A 63 2.35 -7.61 -13.08
C LYS A 63 1.96 -6.16 -12.81
N LEU A 64 1.34 -5.89 -11.67
CA LEU A 64 1.00 -4.53 -11.27
C LEU A 64 2.26 -3.78 -10.85
N VAL A 65 2.47 -2.60 -11.42
CA VAL A 65 3.56 -1.70 -11.08
C VAL A 65 2.98 -0.40 -10.56
N ALA A 66 3.45 0.06 -9.41
CA ALA A 66 3.17 1.41 -8.90
C ALA A 66 4.39 2.31 -9.06
N CYS A 67 4.20 3.61 -9.15
CA CYS A 67 5.25 4.60 -8.94
C CYS A 67 4.65 5.86 -8.31
N TRP A 68 5.39 6.53 -7.43
CA TRP A 68 5.05 7.90 -7.07
C TRP A 68 5.20 8.80 -8.29
N VAL A 69 4.14 9.53 -8.63
CA VAL A 69 4.14 10.50 -9.73
C VAL A 69 4.25 11.93 -9.22
N SER A 70 3.97 12.14 -7.93
CA SER A 70 4.21 13.36 -7.16
C SER A 70 4.38 13.01 -5.68
N GLU A 71 4.57 14.00 -4.81
CA GLU A 71 4.57 13.79 -3.35
C GLU A 71 3.20 13.41 -2.78
N ALA A 72 2.13 13.55 -3.56
CA ALA A 72 0.75 13.29 -3.12
C ALA A 72 0.08 12.15 -3.88
N GLU A 73 0.68 11.63 -4.96
CA GLU A 73 0.00 10.69 -5.86
C GLU A 73 0.86 9.47 -6.21
N VAL A 74 0.22 8.31 -6.17
CA VAL A 74 0.75 7.03 -6.64
C VAL A 74 0.02 6.64 -7.91
N GLY A 75 0.77 6.51 -9.00
CA GLY A 75 0.29 6.01 -10.28
C GLY A 75 0.43 4.49 -10.40
N PHE A 76 -0.53 3.83 -11.04
CA PHE A 76 -0.53 2.39 -11.29
C PHE A 76 -0.56 2.06 -12.78
N ASP A 77 0.20 1.03 -13.16
CA ASP A 77 0.18 0.43 -14.50
C ASP A 77 0.20 -1.10 -14.40
N PRO A 78 -0.88 -1.80 -14.85
CA PRO A 78 -2.19 -1.25 -15.18
C PRO A 78 -2.98 -0.81 -13.92
N MET A 79 -4.01 0.02 -14.07
CA MET A 79 -4.83 0.53 -12.97
C MET A 79 -5.69 -0.57 -12.32
N PRO A 80 -5.45 -1.00 -11.06
CA PRO A 80 -6.18 -2.13 -10.47
C PRO A 80 -7.58 -1.77 -9.94
N PHE A 81 -7.95 -0.49 -10.00
CA PHE A 81 -9.23 0.03 -9.51
C PHE A 81 -10.11 0.51 -10.66
N VAL A 82 -11.41 0.65 -10.41
CA VAL A 82 -12.39 1.15 -11.39
C VAL A 82 -12.05 2.57 -11.86
N GLY A 83 -11.44 3.37 -11.00
CA GLY A 83 -10.97 4.73 -11.29
C GLY A 83 -10.07 5.24 -10.17
N GLY A 84 -9.54 6.44 -10.36
CA GLY A 84 -8.72 7.08 -9.33
C GLY A 84 -9.52 7.42 -8.08
N PHE A 85 -8.86 7.38 -6.93
CA PHE A 85 -9.46 7.71 -5.64
C PHE A 85 -8.43 8.27 -4.68
N THR A 86 -8.89 8.87 -3.59
CA THR A 86 -8.03 9.43 -2.55
C THR A 86 -8.20 8.67 -1.25
N ALA A 87 -7.10 8.38 -0.56
CA ALA A 87 -7.09 7.83 0.79
C ALA A 87 -6.37 8.78 1.76
N LYS A 88 -6.68 8.64 3.05
CA LYS A 88 -6.01 9.37 4.14
C LYS A 88 -5.27 8.40 5.04
N LEU A 89 -3.98 8.61 5.19
CA LEU A 89 -3.12 7.88 6.09
C LEU A 89 -2.87 8.71 7.35
N ARG A 90 -3.50 8.30 8.44
CA ARG A 90 -3.26 8.89 9.76
C ARG A 90 -2.04 8.24 10.40
N GLN A 91 -1.04 9.04 10.72
CA GLN A 91 0.26 8.57 11.20
C GLN A 91 0.89 9.56 12.20
N LYS A 92 1.99 9.14 12.83
CA LYS A 92 2.81 10.00 13.68
C LYS A 92 4.23 10.05 13.11
N VAL A 93 4.73 11.25 12.87
CA VAL A 93 6.14 11.44 12.52
C VAL A 93 6.92 11.62 13.80
N VAL A 94 7.76 10.64 14.14
CA VAL A 94 8.55 10.64 15.38
C VAL A 94 9.99 11.03 15.06
N PRO A 95 10.47 12.22 15.49
CA PRO A 95 11.84 12.64 15.23
C PRO A 95 12.87 11.73 15.90
N LYS A 96 13.94 11.38 15.19
CA LYS A 96 15.00 10.50 15.72
C LYS A 96 15.74 11.15 16.88
N GLU A 97 15.85 12.47 16.87
CA GLU A 97 16.45 13.28 17.92
C GLU A 97 15.65 13.14 19.23
N LEU A 98 14.32 13.16 19.14
CA LEU A 98 13.44 12.98 20.29
C LEU A 98 13.54 11.56 20.86
N ILE A 99 13.62 10.55 19.99
CA ILE A 99 13.84 9.16 20.41
C ILE A 99 15.15 9.01 21.20
N LYS A 100 16.23 9.67 20.75
CA LYS A 100 17.53 9.63 21.44
C LYS A 100 17.49 10.31 22.81
N GLN A 101 16.66 11.33 22.99
CA GLN A 101 16.57 12.12 24.22
C GLN A 101 15.65 11.48 25.27
N GLU A 102 14.50 10.96 24.84
CA GLU A 102 13.41 10.57 25.74
C GLU A 102 13.03 9.08 25.65
N GLY A 103 13.62 8.34 24.70
CA GLY A 103 13.24 6.97 24.39
C GLY A 103 12.07 6.90 23.40
N LEU A 104 11.95 5.76 22.70
CA LEU A 104 10.97 5.59 21.61
C LEU A 104 9.52 5.76 22.10
N GLN A 105 9.20 5.18 23.24
CA GLN A 105 7.83 5.19 23.77
C GLN A 105 7.36 6.62 24.06
N GLU A 106 8.14 7.40 24.80
CA GLU A 106 7.78 8.77 25.15
C GLU A 106 7.77 9.68 23.92
N ALA A 107 8.76 9.53 23.04
CA ALA A 107 8.81 10.26 21.78
C ALA A 107 7.57 9.98 20.90
N TYR A 108 7.14 8.73 20.82
CA TYR A 108 5.94 8.33 20.08
C TYR A 108 4.66 8.91 20.69
N TRP A 109 4.51 8.89 22.02
CA TRP A 109 3.33 9.44 22.67
C TRP A 109 3.22 10.95 22.48
N ARG A 110 4.34 11.66 22.53
CA ARG A 110 4.42 13.11 22.33
C ARG A 110 4.25 13.55 20.88
N ALA A 111 4.65 12.73 19.92
CA ALA A 111 4.48 13.05 18.51
C ALA A 111 2.99 13.27 18.19
N ALA A 112 2.72 14.38 17.52
CA ALA A 112 1.37 14.73 17.08
C ALA A 112 0.89 13.77 15.99
N TRP A 113 -0.43 13.56 15.94
CA TRP A 113 -1.06 12.93 14.80
C TRP A 113 -0.98 13.85 13.57
N TRP A 114 -0.71 13.25 12.44
CA TRP A 114 -0.68 13.87 11.12
C TRP A 114 -1.52 13.04 10.16
N GLU A 115 -2.16 13.69 9.20
CA GLU A 115 -2.87 13.03 8.10
C GLU A 115 -2.16 13.32 6.79
N GLN A 116 -1.74 12.27 6.09
CA GLN A 116 -1.25 12.38 4.73
C GLN A 116 -2.38 11.97 3.77
N GLU A 117 -2.71 12.84 2.85
CA GLU A 117 -3.64 12.53 1.77
C GLU A 117 -2.88 11.97 0.58
N ILE A 118 -3.36 10.86 0.00
CA ILE A 118 -2.69 10.13 -1.08
C ILE A 118 -3.72 9.85 -2.17
N GLY A 119 -3.45 10.35 -3.38
CA GLY A 119 -4.18 10.02 -4.60
C GLY A 119 -3.66 8.74 -5.23
N PHE A 120 -4.57 7.86 -5.64
CA PHE A 120 -4.28 6.66 -6.42
C PHE A 120 -4.83 6.90 -7.82
N VAL A 121 -3.95 6.92 -8.82
CA VAL A 121 -4.30 7.29 -10.20
C VAL A 121 -3.81 6.25 -11.22
N GLY A 122 -4.43 6.23 -12.40
CA GLY A 122 -3.90 5.47 -13.53
C GLY A 122 -2.70 6.22 -14.14
N LYS A 123 -1.71 5.46 -14.61
CA LYS A 123 -0.56 6.00 -15.34
C LYS A 123 -0.73 5.87 -16.85
#